data_AF-A0A8H5TWK1-F1
#
_entry.id   AF-A0A8H5TWK1-F1
#
_cell.length_a   1.000
_cell.length_b   1.000
_cell.length_c   1.000
_cell.angle_alpha   90.00
_cell.angle_beta   90.00
_cell.angle_gamma   90.00
#
_symmetry.space_group_name_H-M   'P 1'
#
loop_
_entity.id
_entity.type
_entity.pdbx_description
1 polymer ?
#
loop_
_entity_poly.entity_id
_entity_poly.type
_entity_poly.pdbx_seq_one_letter_code
_entity_poly.pdbx_strand_id
1 'polypeptide(L)'
;MPEVRRGSLAPPVDSPLSSEPVITRPAQSHQSSTDRVRFNIPEEEPTSPTSAREPLESAFAELPRQPSDGPRRTSELPRRSSDQRRSLSYAQRPQAEAYYDSRAATQKEYRRRATTLLEYYDENPQLLPQLPFTWHHGWKRWRLFIFAFLVFVDASAVPIALYYGMKYAGDVEGYIIFAVVTTIWGGPTYLEFGIRTIRLMKVDRFYRPLGTNHRWCFDMLTYSSSLTIFVVTALFIIGSAPHNVWLRVLCMPAPAILYCYGGTLFFITLYHEMNWPAPFRISSTAKGEKVLPGVYYFIEDVIAVNALGGRPYREALAARYKASPRFREMIHRQSWFWAIPALVLAVPLTVICVIPQVPATGAYGVAWAVPFLWTALWGVITIKWCKRDMKREREEWELGIDPESEIKRKGSSIETA
;
A
#
# COMPACT_ATOMS: atom_id res chain seq x y z
N MET A 1 22.87 -33.03 56.44
CA MET A 1 24.32 -33.34 56.35
C MET A 1 24.64 -33.75 54.91
N PRO A 2 25.80 -33.42 54.33
CA PRO A 2 26.89 -32.51 54.77
C PRO A 2 27.01 -31.24 53.86
N GLU A 3 27.32 -30.06 54.40
CA GLU A 3 28.63 -29.34 54.50
C GLU A 3 29.19 -28.78 53.18
N VAL A 4 29.93 -27.66 53.07
CA VAL A 4 30.22 -26.42 53.84
C VAL A 4 30.85 -25.45 52.79
N ARG A 5 30.72 -24.14 53.03
CA ARG A 5 31.13 -23.00 52.20
C ARG A 5 32.65 -22.70 52.16
N ARG A 6 33.03 -22.06 51.03
CA ARG A 6 33.96 -20.91 50.81
C ARG A 6 35.47 -21.07 51.06
N GLY A 7 36.24 -20.48 50.14
CA GLY A 7 37.39 -19.65 50.52
C GLY A 7 38.61 -19.73 49.59
N SER A 8 38.73 -18.76 48.69
CA SER A 8 39.92 -18.46 47.87
C SER A 8 41.08 -17.96 48.72
N LEU A 9 42.33 -18.30 48.35
CA LEU A 9 43.55 -17.49 48.54
C LEU A 9 44.61 -17.90 47.49
N ALA A 10 45.00 -16.96 46.63
CA ALA A 10 46.26 -16.94 45.85
C ALA A 10 47.35 -16.22 46.69
N PRO A 11 48.59 -15.90 46.22
CA PRO A 11 49.31 -16.15 44.94
C PRO A 11 50.80 -16.55 45.23
N PRO A 12 51.88 -16.10 44.52
CA PRO A 12 52.17 -15.83 43.09
C PRO A 12 53.31 -16.77 42.55
N VAL A 13 53.77 -16.70 41.30
CA VAL A 13 54.97 -15.94 40.88
C VAL A 13 55.30 -16.24 39.39
N ASP A 14 55.67 -15.17 38.69
CA ASP A 14 56.46 -14.98 37.46
C ASP A 14 55.96 -15.35 36.05
N SER A 15 55.82 -14.28 35.24
CA SER A 15 56.00 -14.25 33.79
C SER A 15 57.47 -13.96 33.45
N PRO A 16 57.91 -14.25 32.21
CA PRO A 16 58.15 -13.11 31.32
C PRO A 16 57.82 -13.34 29.82
N LEU A 17 57.49 -12.23 29.14
CA LEU A 17 57.87 -11.77 27.77
C LEU A 17 57.87 -12.81 26.60
N SER A 18 57.42 -12.54 25.37
CA SER A 18 57.32 -11.32 24.55
C SER A 18 56.84 -11.70 23.13
N SER A 19 56.46 -10.67 22.36
CA SER A 19 56.54 -10.52 20.89
C SER A 19 55.53 -11.22 19.94
N GLU A 20 54.64 -10.39 19.38
CA GLU A 20 54.09 -10.41 18.00
C GLU A 20 55.15 -10.77 16.92
N PRO A 21 54.83 -11.22 15.66
CA PRO A 21 53.85 -10.53 14.78
C PRO A 21 53.18 -11.33 13.61
N VAL A 22 52.33 -10.61 12.85
CA VAL A 22 52.15 -10.66 11.38
C VAL A 22 51.23 -11.72 10.69
N ILE A 23 50.15 -11.17 10.11
CA ILE A 23 49.54 -11.37 8.77
C ILE A 23 49.08 -12.78 8.33
N THR A 24 47.77 -12.93 8.06
CA THR A 24 47.27 -13.52 6.79
C THR A 24 45.79 -13.19 6.53
N ARG A 25 45.51 -12.59 5.37
CA ARG A 25 44.19 -12.65 4.69
C ARG A 25 43.94 -14.09 4.21
N PRO A 26 42.67 -14.52 4.18
CA PRO A 26 42.11 -15.04 2.93
C PRO A 26 40.71 -14.45 2.68
N ALA A 27 40.46 -13.85 1.52
CA ALA A 27 40.00 -14.49 0.29
C ALA A 27 38.47 -14.54 0.22
N GLN A 28 37.95 -13.87 -0.81
CA GLN A 28 36.56 -13.93 -1.25
C GLN A 28 36.17 -15.39 -1.53
N SER A 29 35.05 -15.82 -0.96
CA SER A 29 34.27 -16.94 -1.51
C SER A 29 32.83 -16.49 -1.72
N HIS A 30 32.48 -16.35 -2.99
CA HIS A 30 31.10 -16.42 -3.45
C HIS A 30 30.52 -17.77 -3.01
N GLN A 31 29.47 -17.75 -2.20
CA GLN A 31 28.57 -18.89 -2.06
C GLN A 31 27.16 -18.48 -2.46
N SER A 32 26.84 -18.85 -3.69
CA SER A 32 25.50 -18.97 -4.24
C SER A 32 24.70 -19.99 -3.44
N SER A 33 23.74 -19.55 -2.64
CA SER A 33 22.70 -20.42 -2.07
C SER A 33 21.47 -20.41 -2.98
N THR A 34 21.46 -21.32 -3.95
CA THR A 34 20.26 -21.74 -4.68
C THR A 34 19.44 -22.69 -3.81
N ASP A 35 18.61 -22.16 -2.92
CA ASP A 35 17.52 -22.94 -2.31
C ASP A 35 16.28 -22.86 -3.21
N ARG A 36 16.20 -23.81 -4.14
CA ARG A 36 15.01 -24.05 -4.97
C ARG A 36 13.92 -24.67 -4.10
N VAL A 37 12.88 -23.90 -3.76
CA VAL A 37 11.67 -24.43 -3.13
C VAL A 37 10.82 -25.11 -4.21
N ARG A 38 10.93 -26.45 -4.32
CA ARG A 38 10.05 -27.28 -5.14
C ARG A 38 8.72 -27.48 -4.42
N PHE A 39 7.60 -27.16 -5.06
CA PHE A 39 6.27 -27.55 -4.58
C PHE A 39 6.02 -29.02 -4.95
N ASN A 40 5.83 -29.89 -3.95
CA ASN A 40 5.33 -31.24 -4.16
C ASN A 40 3.83 -31.20 -4.46
N ILE A 41 3.44 -31.67 -5.64
CA ILE A 41 2.06 -31.96 -6.03
C ILE A 41 1.86 -33.47 -5.84
N PRO A 42 0.75 -33.95 -5.22
CA PRO A 42 0.41 -35.37 -5.27
C PRO A 42 -0.02 -35.76 -6.70
N GLU A 43 0.61 -36.78 -7.27
CA GLU A 43 0.22 -37.41 -8.54
C GLU A 43 -1.11 -38.14 -8.36
N GLU A 44 -2.13 -37.80 -9.17
CA GLU A 44 -3.26 -38.69 -9.46
C GLU A 44 -2.98 -39.37 -10.82
N GLU A 45 -3.03 -40.71 -10.82
CA GLU A 45 -2.82 -41.58 -11.97
C GLU A 45 -3.87 -41.39 -13.09
N PRO A 46 -3.48 -41.54 -14.37
CA PRO A 46 -4.39 -41.42 -15.50
C PRO A 46 -5.10 -42.75 -15.79
N THR A 47 -6.43 -42.74 -15.86
CA THR A 47 -7.21 -43.84 -16.47
C THR A 47 -7.57 -43.49 -17.90
N SER A 48 -7.13 -44.35 -18.83
CA SER A 48 -7.31 -44.27 -20.28
C SER A 48 -8.74 -44.67 -20.73
N PRO A 49 -9.16 -44.33 -21.96
CA PRO A 49 -10.57 -44.26 -22.37
C PRO A 49 -11.05 -45.50 -23.14
N THR A 50 -12.34 -45.85 -23.03
CA THR A 50 -12.99 -46.84 -23.91
C THR A 50 -14.42 -46.45 -24.28
N SER A 51 -14.59 -46.22 -25.60
CA SER A 51 -15.73 -46.58 -26.47
C SER A 51 -17.12 -45.93 -26.33
N ALA A 52 -17.38 -45.05 -27.30
CA ALA A 52 -18.50 -45.03 -28.27
C ALA A 52 -19.96 -45.28 -27.82
N ARG A 53 -20.84 -44.33 -28.19
CA ARG A 53 -22.15 -44.61 -28.81
C ARG A 53 -22.72 -43.36 -29.50
N GLU A 54 -23.12 -43.55 -30.76
CA GLU A 54 -23.83 -42.59 -31.61
C GLU A 54 -25.29 -42.36 -31.18
N PRO A 55 -25.94 -41.27 -31.64
CA PRO A 55 -27.31 -40.92 -31.32
C PRO A 55 -28.31 -41.45 -32.36
N LEU A 56 -29.48 -41.91 -31.90
CA LEU A 56 -30.62 -42.20 -32.78
C LEU A 56 -31.90 -41.58 -32.25
N GLU A 57 -32.55 -40.93 -33.21
CA GLU A 57 -33.78 -40.16 -33.28
C GLU A 57 -35.00 -40.75 -32.55
N SER A 58 -35.98 -39.90 -32.23
CA SER A 58 -37.29 -39.92 -32.91
C SER A 58 -38.33 -39.03 -32.23
N ALA A 59 -39.14 -38.38 -33.07
CA ALA A 59 -40.58 -38.11 -32.95
C ALA A 59 -40.91 -36.71 -33.52
N PHE A 60 -41.01 -36.57 -34.85
CA PHE A 60 -42.24 -36.68 -35.65
C PHE A 60 -43.26 -35.55 -35.44
N ALA A 61 -43.38 -34.66 -36.44
CA ALA A 61 -44.65 -34.35 -37.13
C ALA A 61 -44.42 -33.32 -38.28
N GLU A 62 -44.38 -33.85 -39.50
CA GLU A 62 -44.75 -33.22 -40.79
C GLU A 62 -46.22 -32.72 -40.77
N LEU A 63 -46.79 -31.77 -41.53
CA LEU A 63 -46.61 -31.10 -42.85
C LEU A 63 -47.81 -30.06 -42.97
N PRO A 64 -48.20 -29.39 -44.10
CA PRO A 64 -47.52 -28.99 -45.36
C PRO A 64 -47.82 -27.54 -45.89
N ARG A 65 -46.99 -27.07 -46.86
CA ARG A 65 -47.28 -26.22 -48.07
C ARG A 65 -47.84 -24.77 -47.89
N GLN A 66 -47.58 -23.74 -48.70
CA GLN A 66 -46.93 -23.50 -50.02
C GLN A 66 -46.65 -21.97 -50.16
N PRO A 67 -45.92 -21.50 -51.21
CA PRO A 67 -45.34 -20.15 -51.33
C PRO A 67 -46.26 -19.16 -52.04
N SER A 68 -46.05 -17.86 -51.84
CA SER A 68 -46.58 -16.81 -52.71
C SER A 68 -45.59 -15.66 -52.90
N ASP A 69 -45.37 -15.35 -54.18
CA ASP A 69 -44.52 -14.29 -54.74
C ASP A 69 -45.07 -12.87 -54.52
N GLY A 70 -44.19 -11.87 -54.48
CA GLY A 70 -44.56 -10.46 -54.65
C GLY A 70 -43.48 -9.43 -54.25
N PRO A 71 -42.94 -8.60 -55.17
CA PRO A 71 -41.74 -7.77 -54.94
C PRO A 71 -42.07 -6.29 -54.63
N ARG A 72 -41.29 -5.62 -53.75
CA ARG A 72 -40.85 -4.20 -53.94
C ARG A 72 -39.98 -3.62 -52.81
N ARG A 73 -38.82 -3.10 -53.25
CA ARG A 73 -38.15 -1.83 -52.90
C ARG A 73 -37.89 -1.46 -51.43
N THR A 74 -36.63 -1.64 -51.04
CA THR A 74 -35.71 -0.62 -50.48
C THR A 74 -36.32 0.64 -49.84
N SER A 75 -36.14 0.77 -48.52
CA SER A 75 -35.59 1.98 -47.92
C SER A 75 -34.94 1.66 -46.57
N GLU A 76 -33.72 2.15 -46.44
CA GLU A 76 -32.72 2.03 -45.39
C GLU A 76 -33.21 2.31 -43.96
N LEU A 77 -32.65 1.57 -43.00
CA LEU A 77 -31.97 2.06 -41.78
C LEU A 77 -31.44 0.83 -41.00
N PRO A 78 -30.11 0.62 -40.85
CA PRO A 78 -29.61 -0.47 -40.03
C PRO A 78 -29.86 -0.14 -38.56
N ARG A 79 -30.75 -0.89 -37.91
CA ARG A 79 -30.79 -1.00 -36.45
C ARG A 79 -29.41 -1.43 -36.00
N ARG A 80 -28.71 -0.50 -35.34
CA ARG A 80 -27.45 -0.71 -34.63
C ARG A 80 -27.65 -1.87 -33.66
N SER A 81 -27.21 -3.07 -34.06
CA SER A 81 -27.17 -4.23 -33.18
C SER A 81 -26.31 -3.87 -31.98
N SER A 82 -26.89 -3.99 -30.81
CA SER A 82 -26.18 -3.96 -29.54
C SER A 82 -25.15 -5.09 -29.58
N ASP A 83 -23.91 -4.77 -29.89
CA ASP A 83 -22.77 -5.63 -29.63
C ASP A 83 -22.67 -5.80 -28.11
N GLN A 84 -23.39 -6.82 -27.66
CA GLN A 84 -23.24 -7.44 -26.37
C GLN A 84 -21.77 -7.87 -26.30
N ARG A 85 -20.99 -7.12 -25.52
CA ARG A 85 -19.57 -7.33 -25.23
C ARG A 85 -19.36 -8.77 -24.72
N ARG A 86 -19.25 -9.73 -25.64
CA ARG A 86 -18.86 -11.11 -25.34
C ARG A 86 -17.40 -11.05 -24.90
N SER A 87 -17.15 -11.31 -23.63
CA SER A 87 -15.81 -11.55 -23.13
C SER A 87 -15.24 -12.76 -23.88
N LEU A 88 -14.21 -12.54 -24.70
CA LEU A 88 -13.50 -13.63 -25.39
C LEU A 88 -13.06 -14.69 -24.38
N SER A 89 -13.18 -15.96 -24.78
CA SER A 89 -12.60 -17.11 -24.08
C SER A 89 -11.12 -16.86 -23.82
N TYR A 90 -10.59 -17.32 -22.68
CA TYR A 90 -9.17 -17.15 -22.31
C TYR A 90 -8.20 -17.62 -23.41
N ALA A 91 -8.58 -18.65 -24.15
CA ALA A 91 -7.81 -19.19 -25.28
C ALA A 91 -7.80 -18.29 -26.53
N GLN A 92 -8.72 -17.32 -26.62
CA GLN A 92 -8.89 -16.44 -27.78
C GLN A 92 -8.39 -15.01 -27.52
N ARG A 93 -7.81 -14.75 -26.34
CA ARG A 93 -7.22 -13.43 -26.05
C ARG A 93 -5.84 -13.37 -26.72
N PRO A 94 -5.52 -12.30 -27.48
CA PRO A 94 -4.16 -12.11 -27.98
C PRO A 94 -3.20 -12.17 -26.78
N GLN A 95 -2.15 -12.97 -26.93
CA GLN A 95 -1.12 -13.15 -25.91
C GLN A 95 -0.49 -11.77 -25.67
N ALA A 96 -0.83 -11.13 -24.55
CA ALA A 96 -0.26 -9.83 -24.22
C ALA A 96 1.24 -10.03 -23.99
N GLU A 97 2.06 -9.16 -24.57
CA GLU A 97 3.53 -9.21 -24.41
C GLU A 97 3.93 -9.25 -22.93
N ALA A 98 3.18 -8.55 -22.07
CA ALA A 98 3.30 -8.64 -20.61
C ALA A 98 2.17 -9.46 -19.97
N TYR A 99 2.49 -10.24 -18.93
CA TYR A 99 1.51 -10.89 -18.04
C TYR A 99 0.68 -9.84 -17.28
N TYR A 100 -0.34 -9.32 -17.95
CA TYR A 100 -1.32 -8.41 -17.38
C TYR A 100 -2.61 -9.17 -17.11
N ASP A 101 -2.73 -9.73 -15.91
CA ASP A 101 -4.02 -10.14 -15.40
C ASP A 101 -4.44 -9.23 -14.24
N SER A 102 -5.46 -8.39 -14.45
CA SER A 102 -6.11 -7.65 -13.36
C SER A 102 -6.66 -8.57 -12.26
N ARG A 103 -6.89 -9.85 -12.60
CA ARG A 103 -7.28 -10.89 -11.64
C ARG A 103 -6.09 -11.49 -10.91
N ALA A 104 -4.86 -11.09 -11.25
CA ALA A 104 -3.65 -11.63 -10.65
C ALA A 104 -3.56 -11.41 -9.15
N ALA A 105 -4.23 -10.37 -8.67
CA ALA A 105 -4.40 -10.05 -7.26
C ALA A 105 -5.59 -10.81 -6.62
N THR A 106 -6.14 -11.85 -7.23
CA THR A 106 -7.19 -12.68 -6.63
C THR A 106 -6.58 -13.87 -5.89
N GLN A 107 -7.20 -14.25 -4.77
CA GLN A 107 -6.74 -15.40 -3.99
C GLN A 107 -6.78 -16.71 -4.78
N LYS A 108 -7.76 -16.88 -5.69
CA LYS A 108 -7.87 -18.08 -6.52
C LYS A 108 -6.69 -18.22 -7.48
N GLU A 109 -6.29 -17.13 -8.13
CA GLU A 109 -5.13 -17.15 -9.03
C GLU A 109 -3.83 -17.27 -8.27
N TYR A 110 -3.67 -16.56 -7.15
CA TYR A 110 -2.49 -16.70 -6.31
C TYR A 110 -2.25 -18.15 -5.86
N ARG A 111 -3.31 -18.89 -5.49
CA ARG A 111 -3.18 -20.32 -5.12
C ARG A 111 -2.89 -21.25 -6.31
N ARG A 112 -3.26 -20.85 -7.53
CA ARG A 112 -3.07 -21.66 -8.75
C ARG A 112 -1.70 -21.44 -9.39
N ARG A 113 -0.99 -20.37 -9.04
CA ARG A 113 0.30 -20.04 -9.64
C ARG A 113 1.40 -20.96 -9.14
N ALA A 114 2.20 -21.43 -10.09
CA ALA A 114 3.42 -22.19 -9.82
C ALA A 114 4.60 -21.28 -9.44
N THR A 115 4.67 -20.07 -10.02
CA THR A 115 5.74 -19.09 -9.80
C THR A 115 5.20 -17.77 -9.27
N THR A 116 6.03 -17.04 -8.52
CA THR A 116 5.70 -15.69 -8.04
C THR A 116 5.78 -14.68 -9.18
N LEU A 117 5.09 -13.53 -9.04
CA LEU A 117 5.21 -12.47 -10.05
C LEU A 117 6.62 -11.90 -10.11
N LEU A 118 7.32 -11.88 -8.97
CA LEU A 118 8.71 -11.41 -8.91
C LEU A 118 9.63 -12.32 -9.74
N GLU A 119 9.54 -13.64 -9.56
CA GLU A 119 10.32 -14.63 -10.35
C GLU A 119 9.98 -14.54 -11.84
N TYR A 120 8.69 -14.42 -12.19
CA TYR A 120 8.27 -14.31 -13.59
C TYR A 120 8.90 -13.10 -14.30
N TYR A 121 8.98 -11.95 -13.63
CA TYR A 121 9.61 -10.75 -14.21
C TYR A 121 11.14 -10.82 -14.18
N ASP A 122 11.74 -11.53 -13.23
CA ASP A 122 13.18 -11.81 -13.24
C ASP A 122 13.57 -12.72 -14.42
N GLU A 123 12.70 -13.66 -14.81
CA GLU A 123 12.88 -14.50 -16.01
C GLU A 123 12.60 -13.75 -17.33
N ASN A 124 11.84 -12.65 -17.28
CA ASN A 124 11.42 -11.88 -18.45
C ASN A 124 11.80 -10.39 -18.32
N PRO A 125 13.10 -10.05 -18.28
CA PRO A 125 13.57 -8.68 -18.03
C PRO A 125 13.15 -7.67 -19.11
N GLN A 126 12.78 -8.13 -20.30
CA GLN A 126 12.27 -7.29 -21.39
C GLN A 126 10.88 -6.68 -21.08
N LEU A 127 10.14 -7.27 -20.14
CA LEU A 127 8.77 -6.86 -19.83
C LEU A 127 8.73 -5.81 -18.73
N LEU A 128 8.04 -4.70 -18.98
CA LEU A 128 7.76 -3.72 -17.93
C LEU A 128 6.79 -4.32 -16.90
N PRO A 129 7.20 -4.48 -15.62
CA PRO A 129 6.35 -5.10 -14.63
C PRO A 129 5.05 -4.30 -14.41
N GLN A 130 3.93 -4.95 -14.68
CA GLN A 130 2.61 -4.34 -14.52
C GLN A 130 2.11 -4.52 -13.09
N LEU A 131 1.55 -3.45 -12.53
CA LEU A 131 0.92 -3.50 -11.22
C LEU A 131 -0.48 -4.14 -11.36
N PRO A 132 -0.79 -5.23 -10.64
CA PRO A 132 -2.08 -5.93 -10.71
C PRO A 132 -3.18 -5.18 -9.94
N PHE A 133 -3.25 -3.87 -10.16
CA PHE A 133 -4.24 -2.95 -9.62
C PHE A 133 -4.54 -1.87 -10.65
N THR A 134 -5.81 -1.76 -11.03
CA THR A 134 -6.23 -0.84 -12.10
C THR A 134 -7.26 0.13 -11.56
N TRP A 135 -6.99 1.43 -11.67
CA TRP A 135 -7.95 2.47 -11.30
C TRP A 135 -9.09 2.61 -12.32
N HIS A 136 -8.86 2.21 -13.58
CA HIS A 136 -9.77 2.48 -14.70
C HIS A 136 -11.02 1.59 -14.73
N HIS A 137 -10.97 0.36 -14.20
CA HIS A 137 -12.05 -0.63 -14.34
C HIS A 137 -12.44 -1.27 -12.99
N GLY A 138 -13.75 -1.35 -12.73
CA GLY A 138 -14.34 -2.16 -11.66
C GLY A 138 -14.80 -1.41 -10.40
N TRP A 139 -15.57 -2.12 -9.56
CA TRP A 139 -16.16 -1.63 -8.30
C TRP A 139 -15.11 -1.24 -7.24
N LYS A 140 -13.88 -1.77 -7.35
CA LYS A 140 -12.78 -1.53 -6.40
C LYS A 140 -12.40 -0.04 -6.29
N ARG A 141 -12.47 0.73 -7.38
CA ARG A 141 -12.17 2.18 -7.36
C ARG A 141 -13.19 2.97 -6.54
N TRP A 142 -14.46 2.64 -6.70
CA TRP A 142 -15.56 3.28 -5.99
C TRP A 142 -15.48 2.94 -4.51
N ARG A 143 -15.15 1.69 -4.18
CA ARG A 143 -14.92 1.32 -2.78
C ARG A 143 -13.79 2.12 -2.13
N LEU A 144 -12.65 2.27 -2.80
CA LEU A 144 -11.51 3.02 -2.23
C LEU A 144 -11.82 4.52 -2.17
N PHE A 145 -12.49 5.08 -3.17
CA PHE A 145 -12.92 6.48 -3.17
C PHE A 145 -13.97 6.76 -2.09
N ILE A 146 -15.01 5.93 -1.97
CA ILE A 146 -16.03 6.03 -0.91
C ILE A 146 -15.37 5.89 0.45
N PHE A 147 -14.42 4.96 0.61
CA PHE A 147 -13.67 4.83 1.85
C PHE A 147 -12.89 6.11 2.18
N ALA A 148 -12.09 6.63 1.24
CA ALA A 148 -11.33 7.85 1.43
C ALA A 148 -12.25 9.05 1.73
N PHE A 149 -13.40 9.13 1.06
CA PHE A 149 -14.43 10.14 1.30
C PHE A 149 -15.06 10.01 2.68
N LEU A 150 -15.43 8.80 3.11
CA LEU A 150 -15.98 8.56 4.46
C LEU A 150 -14.95 8.90 5.54
N VAL A 151 -13.68 8.52 5.37
CA VAL A 151 -12.60 8.91 6.28
C VAL A 151 -12.43 10.42 6.31
N PHE A 152 -12.49 11.10 5.16
CA PHE A 152 -12.42 12.56 5.10
C PHE A 152 -13.59 13.23 5.84
N VAL A 153 -14.82 12.77 5.61
CA VAL A 153 -16.02 13.30 6.26
C VAL A 153 -15.98 13.06 7.77
N ASP A 154 -15.69 11.83 8.19
CA ASP A 154 -15.62 11.42 9.58
C ASP A 154 -14.49 12.14 10.34
N ALA A 155 -13.31 12.23 9.72
CA ALA A 155 -12.15 12.80 10.37
C ALA A 155 -12.12 14.33 10.33
N SER A 156 -12.88 15.02 9.47
CA SER A 156 -12.83 16.49 9.38
C SER A 156 -14.19 17.17 9.48
N ALA A 157 -15.14 16.80 8.62
CA ALA A 157 -16.43 17.48 8.53
C ALA A 157 -17.28 17.25 9.77
N VAL A 158 -17.30 16.01 10.31
CA VAL A 158 -18.11 15.65 11.48
C VAL A 158 -17.68 16.43 12.74
N PRO A 159 -16.41 16.46 13.17
CA PRO A 159 -15.98 17.26 14.32
C PRO A 159 -16.32 18.75 14.19
N ILE A 160 -16.07 19.34 13.01
CA ILE A 160 -16.36 20.75 12.74
C ILE A 160 -17.86 21.03 12.81
N ALA A 161 -18.67 20.24 12.09
CA ALA A 161 -20.11 20.42 12.02
C ALA A 161 -20.79 20.20 13.37
N LEU A 162 -20.38 19.16 14.11
CA LEU A 162 -20.91 18.86 15.45
C LEU A 162 -20.52 19.95 16.45
N TYR A 163 -19.27 20.39 16.45
CA TYR A 163 -18.82 21.45 17.35
C TYR A 163 -19.59 22.75 17.12
N TYR A 164 -19.60 23.25 15.88
CA TYR A 164 -20.23 24.53 15.57
C TYR A 164 -21.76 24.47 15.59
N GLY A 165 -22.35 23.37 15.13
CA GLY A 165 -23.79 23.17 15.15
C GLY A 165 -24.34 23.13 16.58
N MET A 166 -23.78 22.28 17.44
CA MET A 166 -24.29 22.16 18.82
C MET A 166 -23.95 23.38 19.68
N LYS A 167 -22.81 24.05 19.42
CA LYS A 167 -22.41 25.24 20.18
C LYS A 167 -23.24 26.48 19.84
N TYR A 168 -23.53 26.74 18.56
CA TYR A 168 -24.19 27.98 18.14
C TYR A 168 -25.68 27.83 17.87
N ALA A 169 -26.18 26.63 17.55
CA ALA A 169 -27.61 26.41 17.31
C ALA A 169 -28.32 25.75 18.50
N GLY A 170 -27.59 25.02 19.35
CA GLY A 170 -28.18 24.27 20.46
C GLY A 170 -27.79 24.74 21.86
N ASP A 171 -26.93 25.76 21.98
CA ASP A 171 -26.37 26.26 23.24
C ASP A 171 -25.88 25.14 24.19
N VAL A 172 -25.35 24.06 23.60
CA VAL A 172 -24.97 22.85 24.34
C VAL A 172 -23.63 23.06 25.04
N GLU A 173 -23.53 22.55 26.27
CA GLU A 173 -22.29 22.58 27.04
C GLU A 173 -21.17 21.80 26.36
N GLY A 174 -19.94 22.33 26.44
CA GLY A 174 -18.80 21.81 25.68
C GLY A 174 -18.48 20.34 25.96
N TYR A 175 -18.65 19.86 27.20
CA TYR A 175 -18.34 18.46 27.52
C TYR A 175 -19.31 17.48 26.85
N ILE A 176 -20.57 17.86 26.65
CA ILE A 176 -21.56 17.05 25.90
C ILE A 176 -21.15 17.00 24.43
N ILE A 177 -20.83 18.16 23.84
CA ILE A 177 -20.38 18.28 22.45
C ILE A 177 -19.21 17.32 22.20
N PHE A 178 -18.19 17.36 23.06
CA PHE A 178 -16.98 16.58 22.84
C PHE A 178 -17.10 15.12 23.26
N ALA A 179 -18.00 14.77 24.18
CA ALA A 179 -18.36 13.37 24.42
C ALA A 179 -18.98 12.74 23.16
N VAL A 180 -19.89 13.46 22.48
CA VAL A 180 -20.50 13.03 21.22
C VAL A 180 -19.45 12.94 20.11
N VAL A 181 -18.66 14.00 19.91
CA VAL A 181 -17.58 14.00 18.90
C VAL A 181 -16.61 12.84 19.12
N THR A 182 -16.14 12.63 20.35
CA THR A 182 -15.18 11.55 20.67
C THR A 182 -15.76 10.16 20.44
N THR A 183 -17.07 9.98 20.64
CA THR A 183 -17.74 8.67 20.43
C THR A 183 -17.92 8.34 18.95
N ILE A 184 -18.22 9.34 18.12
CA ILE A 184 -18.47 9.15 16.69
C ILE A 184 -17.15 9.12 15.91
N TRP A 185 -16.20 9.97 16.31
CA TRP A 185 -14.96 10.18 15.58
C TRP A 185 -14.14 8.90 15.45
N GLY A 186 -13.67 8.65 14.22
CA GLY A 186 -12.78 7.54 13.93
C GLY A 186 -13.49 6.23 13.64
N GLY A 187 -14.83 6.16 13.68
CA GLY A 187 -15.58 4.91 13.48
C GLY A 187 -15.17 4.12 12.22
N PRO A 188 -15.28 4.70 11.01
CA PRO A 188 -14.82 4.05 9.78
C PRO A 188 -13.32 3.69 9.78
N THR A 189 -12.49 4.55 10.39
CA THR A 189 -11.03 4.36 10.47
C THR A 189 -10.66 3.19 11.39
N TYR A 190 -11.28 3.11 12.57
CA TYR A 190 -11.09 2.01 13.53
C TYR A 190 -11.60 0.69 12.99
N LEU A 191 -12.74 0.70 12.29
CA LEU A 191 -13.27 -0.50 11.65
C LEU A 191 -12.31 -1.02 10.57
N GLU A 192 -11.83 -0.15 9.67
CA GLU A 192 -10.88 -0.57 8.63
C GLU A 192 -9.55 -1.00 9.24
N PHE A 193 -9.08 -0.34 10.30
CA PHE A 193 -7.90 -0.76 11.06
C PHE A 193 -8.08 -2.15 11.68
N GLY A 194 -9.26 -2.44 12.27
CA GLY A 194 -9.60 -3.75 12.80
C GLY A 194 -9.64 -4.83 11.71
N ILE A 195 -10.32 -4.55 10.59
CA ILE A 195 -10.39 -5.44 9.44
C ILE A 195 -8.98 -5.71 8.86
N ARG A 196 -8.14 -4.67 8.74
CA ARG A 196 -6.75 -4.76 8.31
C ARG A 196 -5.94 -5.66 9.24
N THR A 197 -6.05 -5.47 10.55
CA THR A 197 -5.38 -6.26 11.58
C THR A 197 -5.79 -7.74 11.48
N ILE A 198 -7.10 -8.02 11.33
CA ILE A 198 -7.62 -9.38 11.13
C ILE A 198 -7.06 -9.99 9.83
N ARG A 199 -7.02 -9.24 8.72
CA ARG A 199 -6.47 -9.72 7.43
C ARG A 199 -5.01 -10.11 7.54
N LEU A 200 -4.21 -9.40 8.33
CA LEU A 200 -2.79 -9.70 8.57
C LEU A 200 -2.59 -10.89 9.52
N MET A 201 -3.43 -11.00 10.56
CA MET A 201 -3.37 -12.09 11.54
C MET A 201 -3.91 -13.44 11.02
N LYS A 202 -4.76 -13.42 9.98
CA LYS A 202 -5.31 -14.64 9.37
C LYS A 202 -4.21 -15.63 8.99
N VAL A 203 -4.51 -16.92 9.11
CA VAL A 203 -3.58 -18.03 8.77
C VAL A 203 -3.06 -17.92 7.34
N ASP A 204 -3.94 -17.52 6.41
CA ASP A 204 -3.61 -17.29 5.02
C ASP A 204 -2.55 -16.17 4.88
N ARG A 205 -1.49 -16.47 4.11
CA ARG A 205 -0.36 -15.56 3.91
C ARG A 205 -0.64 -14.45 2.91
N PHE A 206 -1.79 -14.50 2.22
CA PHE A 206 -2.11 -13.64 1.10
C PHE A 206 -1.92 -12.14 1.35
N TYR A 207 -2.16 -11.63 2.56
CA TYR A 207 -2.02 -10.20 2.88
C TYR A 207 -0.73 -9.85 3.63
N ARG A 208 0.12 -10.82 3.99
CA ARG A 208 1.30 -10.58 4.82
C ARG A 208 2.48 -10.04 4.01
N PRO A 209 3.40 -9.28 4.63
CA PRO A 209 4.59 -8.79 3.95
C PRO A 209 5.39 -9.92 3.30
N LEU A 210 6.15 -9.60 2.25
CA LEU A 210 7.08 -10.55 1.64
C LEU A 210 8.17 -10.92 2.65
N GLY A 211 8.82 -12.08 2.49
CA GLY A 211 9.96 -12.49 3.33
C GLY A 211 9.63 -12.86 4.80
N THR A 212 8.35 -13.00 5.16
CA THR A 212 7.94 -13.51 6.49
C THR A 212 6.79 -14.50 6.40
N ASN A 213 6.82 -15.51 7.28
CA ASN A 213 5.74 -16.48 7.50
C ASN A 213 5.06 -16.28 8.87
N HIS A 214 5.54 -15.36 9.69
CA HIS A 214 5.03 -15.16 11.04
C HIS A 214 3.70 -14.38 11.02
N ARG A 215 2.77 -14.72 11.93
CA ARG A 215 1.43 -14.10 11.98
C ARG A 215 1.42 -12.72 12.65
N TRP A 216 2.48 -12.41 13.40
CA TRP A 216 2.64 -11.18 14.17
C TRP A 216 3.56 -10.17 13.50
N CYS A 217 3.83 -10.32 12.19
CA CYS A 217 4.53 -9.32 11.40
C CYS A 217 3.52 -8.35 10.80
N PHE A 218 3.20 -7.30 11.54
CA PHE A 218 2.45 -6.17 11.01
C PHE A 218 3.31 -5.38 10.03
N ASP A 219 2.64 -4.69 9.13
CA ASP A 219 3.29 -3.83 8.16
C ASP A 219 3.36 -2.38 8.66
N MET A 220 4.17 -1.57 7.99
CA MET A 220 4.55 -0.24 8.47
C MET A 220 3.35 0.69 8.56
N LEU A 221 2.38 0.57 7.64
CA LEU A 221 1.15 1.35 7.74
C LEU A 221 0.32 0.96 8.97
N THR A 222 0.32 -0.31 9.37
CA THR A 222 -0.37 -0.73 10.60
C THR A 222 0.30 -0.12 11.82
N TYR A 223 1.63 -0.15 11.93
CA TYR A 223 2.35 0.51 13.03
C TYR A 223 2.11 2.02 13.07
N SER A 224 2.17 2.67 11.91
CA SER A 224 1.91 4.12 11.77
C SER A 224 0.47 4.48 12.18
N SER A 225 -0.50 3.63 11.81
CA SER A 225 -1.91 3.81 12.16
C SER A 225 -2.14 3.56 13.65
N SER A 226 -1.53 2.54 14.25
CA SER A 226 -1.58 2.30 15.70
C SER A 226 -1.05 3.49 16.48
N LEU A 227 0.11 4.04 16.08
CA LEU A 227 0.69 5.23 16.70
C LEU A 227 -0.26 6.43 16.59
N THR A 228 -0.80 6.67 15.39
CA THR A 228 -1.72 7.78 15.13
C THR A 228 -2.99 7.65 15.97
N ILE A 229 -3.62 6.47 15.98
CA ILE A 229 -4.81 6.17 16.78
C ILE A 229 -4.52 6.41 18.26
N PHE A 230 -3.40 5.90 18.77
CA PHE A 230 -3.02 6.08 20.16
C PHE A 230 -2.87 7.57 20.53
N VAL A 231 -2.09 8.33 19.76
CA VAL A 231 -1.85 9.76 20.02
C VAL A 231 -3.14 10.56 19.94
N VAL A 232 -3.95 10.36 18.91
CA VAL A 232 -5.19 11.11 18.73
C VAL A 232 -6.22 10.75 19.80
N THR A 233 -6.37 9.46 20.12
CA THR A 233 -7.29 9.02 21.17
C THR A 233 -6.87 9.59 22.52
N ALA A 234 -5.57 9.61 22.84
CA ALA A 234 -5.07 10.23 24.05
C ALA A 234 -5.40 11.73 24.12
N LEU A 235 -5.24 12.47 23.02
CA LEU A 235 -5.61 13.89 22.94
C LEU A 235 -7.12 14.11 23.14
N PHE A 236 -7.96 13.26 22.56
CA PHE A 236 -9.40 13.33 22.78
C PHE A 236 -9.75 13.09 24.24
N ILE A 237 -9.25 12.00 24.85
CA ILE A 237 -9.52 11.66 26.24
C ILE A 237 -9.07 12.78 27.19
N ILE A 238 -7.81 13.24 27.04
CA ILE A 238 -7.26 14.30 27.91
C ILE A 238 -8.02 15.61 27.70
N GLY A 239 -8.36 15.94 26.46
CA GLY A 239 -9.07 17.16 26.13
C GLY A 239 -10.51 17.18 26.65
N SER A 240 -11.20 16.03 26.61
CA SER A 240 -12.62 15.88 26.99
C SER A 240 -12.87 15.46 28.43
N ALA A 241 -11.86 14.99 29.17
CA ALA A 241 -12.03 14.52 30.55
C ALA A 241 -12.49 15.61 31.55
N PRO A 242 -11.97 16.85 31.50
CA PRO A 242 -12.40 17.90 32.43
C PRO A 242 -13.80 18.44 32.10
N HIS A 243 -14.58 18.79 33.12
CA HIS A 243 -15.89 19.45 32.95
C HIS A 243 -15.77 20.77 32.17
N ASN A 244 -14.69 21.53 32.41
CA ASN A 244 -14.30 22.63 31.55
C ASN A 244 -13.35 22.12 30.47
N VAL A 245 -13.92 21.78 29.32
CA VAL A 245 -13.21 21.12 28.22
C VAL A 245 -12.00 21.92 27.75
N TRP A 246 -10.88 21.22 27.60
CA TRP A 246 -9.64 21.81 27.09
C TRP A 246 -9.66 21.87 25.57
N LEU A 247 -10.40 22.86 25.04
CA LEU A 247 -10.59 23.03 23.60
C LEU A 247 -9.27 23.09 22.83
N ARG A 248 -8.23 23.72 23.40
CA ARG A 248 -6.89 23.81 22.77
C ARG A 248 -6.24 22.44 22.56
N VAL A 249 -6.44 21.50 23.48
CA VAL A 249 -5.97 20.12 23.33
C VAL A 249 -6.76 19.41 22.23
N LEU A 250 -8.07 19.67 22.13
CA LEU A 250 -8.94 19.10 21.11
C LEU A 250 -8.75 19.70 19.71
N CYS A 251 -7.95 20.76 19.58
CA CYS A 251 -7.46 21.24 18.29
C CYS A 251 -6.26 20.43 17.76
N MET A 252 -5.54 19.72 18.63
CA MET A 252 -4.30 19.00 18.29
C MET A 252 -4.46 17.67 17.53
N PRO A 253 -5.59 16.94 17.54
CA PRO A 253 -5.73 15.70 16.79
C PRO A 253 -5.32 15.78 15.32
N ALA A 254 -5.79 16.77 14.57
CA ALA A 254 -5.49 16.89 13.14
C ALA A 254 -4.01 17.22 12.85
N PRO A 255 -3.37 18.18 13.56
CA PRO A 255 -1.91 18.34 13.52
C PRO A 255 -1.13 17.08 13.95
N ALA A 256 -1.62 16.34 14.95
CA ALA A 256 -0.99 15.11 15.39
C ALA A 256 -1.01 14.02 14.32
N ILE A 257 -2.09 13.92 13.53
CA ILE A 257 -2.14 13.02 12.36
C ILE A 257 -1.03 13.36 11.36
N LEU A 258 -0.82 14.65 11.09
CA LEU A 258 0.28 15.10 10.21
C LEU A 258 1.65 14.75 10.77
N TYR A 259 1.87 14.92 12.07
CA TYR A 259 3.13 14.51 12.72
C TYR A 259 3.35 12.99 12.66
N CYS A 260 2.33 12.18 12.96
CA CYS A 260 2.47 10.74 13.00
C CYS A 260 2.74 10.17 11.60
N TYR A 261 1.91 10.48 10.61
CA TYR A 261 2.13 9.98 9.25
C TYR A 261 3.29 10.69 8.54
N GLY A 262 3.32 12.03 8.55
CA GLY A 262 4.38 12.81 7.92
C GLY A 262 5.76 12.52 8.54
N GLY A 263 5.84 12.41 9.86
CA GLY A 263 7.05 12.03 10.58
C GLY A 263 7.49 10.61 10.26
N THR A 264 6.55 9.65 10.21
CA THR A 264 6.90 8.27 9.83
C THR A 264 7.44 8.19 8.40
N LEU A 265 6.78 8.85 7.43
CA LEU A 265 7.30 8.94 6.06
C LEU A 265 8.67 9.61 6.03
N PHE A 266 8.86 10.70 6.77
CA PHE A 266 10.12 11.45 6.85
C PHE A 266 11.25 10.55 7.37
N PHE A 267 11.06 9.88 8.51
CA PHE A 267 12.10 9.03 9.09
C PHE A 267 12.46 7.85 8.18
N ILE A 268 11.48 7.17 7.58
CA ILE A 268 11.78 6.07 6.66
C ILE A 268 12.56 6.57 5.44
N THR A 269 12.15 7.71 4.88
CA THR A 269 12.82 8.30 3.72
C THR A 269 14.22 8.80 4.08
N LEU A 270 14.41 9.33 5.29
CA LEU A 270 15.74 9.67 5.80
C LEU A 270 16.65 8.44 5.91
N TYR A 271 16.14 7.31 6.41
CA TYR A 271 16.90 6.05 6.43
C TYR A 271 17.31 5.61 5.02
N HIS A 272 16.43 5.78 4.03
CA HIS A 272 16.76 5.52 2.62
C HIS A 272 17.89 6.44 2.13
N GLU A 273 17.82 7.75 2.35
CA GLU A 273 18.86 8.70 1.90
C GLU A 273 20.21 8.44 2.57
N MET A 274 20.20 8.17 3.86
CA MET A 274 21.41 7.92 4.64
C MET A 274 22.00 6.53 4.37
N ASN A 275 21.34 5.71 3.52
CA ASN A 275 21.67 4.31 3.26
C ASN A 275 21.82 3.50 4.57
N TRP A 276 21.04 3.84 5.59
CA TRP A 276 21.05 3.12 6.85
C TRP A 276 20.29 1.80 6.72
N PRO A 277 20.81 0.69 7.27
CA PRO A 277 20.12 -0.58 7.23
C PRO A 277 18.84 -0.54 8.07
N ALA A 278 17.84 -1.31 7.66
CA ALA A 278 16.56 -1.39 8.37
C ALA A 278 16.78 -1.90 9.81
N PRO A 279 16.46 -1.12 10.86
CA PRO A 279 16.75 -1.48 12.25
C PRO A 279 15.87 -2.64 12.74
N PHE A 280 14.67 -2.73 12.19
CA PHE A 280 13.71 -3.83 12.33
C PHE A 280 13.02 -4.03 10.97
N ARG A 281 12.11 -5.00 10.89
CA ARG A 281 11.39 -5.27 9.64
C ARG A 281 10.46 -4.09 9.28
N ILE A 282 10.66 -3.48 8.12
CA ILE A 282 9.79 -2.43 7.59
C ILE A 282 9.00 -3.04 6.43
N SER A 283 7.76 -3.45 6.72
CA SER A 283 6.89 -4.18 5.78
C SER A 283 7.63 -5.34 5.09
N SER A 284 7.81 -5.30 3.77
CA SER A 284 8.50 -6.35 3.03
C SER A 284 10.02 -6.33 3.15
N THR A 285 10.63 -5.25 3.64
CA THR A 285 12.07 -5.13 3.87
C THR A 285 12.46 -5.77 5.20
N ALA A 286 13.35 -6.76 5.15
CA ALA A 286 13.84 -7.46 6.34
C ALA A 286 14.81 -6.59 7.16
N LYS A 287 15.02 -6.97 8.43
CA LYS A 287 16.03 -6.31 9.28
C LYS A 287 17.41 -6.45 8.64
N GLY A 288 18.15 -5.35 8.56
CA GLY A 288 19.49 -5.29 7.96
C GLY A 288 19.52 -5.00 6.47
N GLU A 289 18.39 -5.06 5.77
CA GLU A 289 18.31 -4.73 4.34
C GLU A 289 18.28 -3.21 4.11
N LYS A 290 18.56 -2.80 2.86
CA LYS A 290 18.46 -1.39 2.44
C LYS A 290 17.00 -0.92 2.52
N VAL A 291 16.78 0.16 3.27
CA VAL A 291 15.46 0.80 3.38
C VAL A 291 15.08 1.45 2.06
N LEU A 292 13.82 1.33 1.66
CA LEU A 292 13.23 1.95 0.47
C LEU A 292 12.56 3.29 0.84
N PRO A 293 12.27 4.19 -0.12
CA PRO A 293 11.62 5.46 0.19
C PRO A 293 10.25 5.28 0.87
N GLY A 294 9.86 6.17 1.79
CA GLY A 294 8.69 5.98 2.66
C GLY A 294 7.37 5.69 1.93
N VAL A 295 7.13 6.34 0.79
CA VAL A 295 5.91 6.14 -0.01
C VAL A 295 5.84 4.72 -0.60
N TYR A 296 6.97 4.06 -0.85
CA TYR A 296 7.00 2.67 -1.31
C TYR A 296 6.20 1.78 -0.35
N TYR A 297 6.51 1.84 0.94
CA TYR A 297 5.86 1.02 1.96
C TYR A 297 4.38 1.36 2.15
N PHE A 298 4.03 2.65 2.10
CA PHE A 298 2.64 3.08 2.22
C PHE A 298 1.78 2.58 1.05
N ILE A 299 2.28 2.68 -0.18
CA ILE A 299 1.60 2.18 -1.38
C ILE A 299 1.47 0.65 -1.31
N GLU A 300 2.57 -0.04 -0.98
CA GLU A 300 2.62 -1.47 -0.79
C GLU A 300 1.52 -1.94 0.17
N ASP A 301 1.44 -1.31 1.34
CA ASP A 301 0.60 -1.71 2.45
C ASP A 301 -0.87 -1.34 2.27
N VAL A 302 -1.17 -0.17 1.70
CA VAL A 302 -2.55 0.24 1.37
C VAL A 302 -3.11 -0.69 0.31
N ILE A 303 -2.37 -0.92 -0.78
CA ILE A 303 -2.94 -1.68 -1.91
C ILE A 303 -2.98 -3.17 -1.59
N ALA A 304 -1.96 -3.72 -0.93
CA ALA A 304 -1.99 -5.12 -0.52
C ALA A 304 -3.22 -5.42 0.35
N VAL A 305 -3.50 -4.60 1.37
CA VAL A 305 -4.51 -4.94 2.38
C VAL A 305 -5.86 -4.23 2.18
N ASN A 306 -5.89 -2.91 1.99
CA ASN A 306 -7.15 -2.15 1.85
C ASN A 306 -7.77 -2.32 0.45
N ALA A 307 -6.94 -2.34 -0.60
CA ALA A 307 -7.42 -2.59 -1.97
C ALA A 307 -7.57 -4.09 -2.32
N LEU A 308 -7.23 -4.98 -1.39
CA LEU A 308 -7.22 -6.44 -1.55
C LEU A 308 -6.27 -6.91 -2.67
N GLY A 309 -5.11 -6.25 -2.81
CA GLY A 309 -4.07 -6.62 -3.77
C GLY A 309 -3.26 -7.85 -3.37
N GLY A 310 -3.11 -8.08 -2.06
CA GLY A 310 -2.32 -9.16 -1.47
C GLY A 310 -0.84 -9.16 -1.88
N ARG A 311 -0.21 -10.32 -1.69
CA ARG A 311 1.18 -10.62 -2.09
C ARG A 311 1.46 -10.42 -3.58
N PRO A 312 0.56 -10.77 -4.52
CA PRO A 312 0.80 -10.49 -5.94
C PRO A 312 1.08 -9.01 -6.21
N TYR A 313 0.38 -8.10 -5.52
CA TYR A 313 0.67 -6.68 -5.65
C TYR A 313 2.06 -6.31 -5.10
N ARG A 314 2.45 -6.85 -3.94
CA ARG A 314 3.77 -6.62 -3.35
C ARG A 314 4.89 -7.13 -4.25
N GLU A 315 4.74 -8.33 -4.80
CA GLU A 315 5.69 -8.95 -5.74
C GLU A 315 5.86 -8.11 -7.00
N ALA A 316 4.75 -7.67 -7.61
CA ALA A 316 4.78 -6.83 -8.81
C ALA A 316 5.35 -5.43 -8.53
N LEU A 317 5.07 -4.86 -7.36
CA LEU A 317 5.64 -3.57 -6.94
C LEU A 317 7.16 -3.68 -6.76
N ALA A 318 7.63 -4.75 -6.11
CA ALA A 318 9.05 -5.03 -5.94
C ALA A 318 9.76 -5.23 -7.29
N ALA A 319 9.15 -6.02 -8.19
CA ALA A 319 9.66 -6.23 -9.53
C ALA A 319 9.77 -4.91 -10.33
N ARG A 320 8.72 -4.09 -10.31
CA ARG A 320 8.73 -2.79 -11.00
C ARG A 320 9.75 -1.83 -10.43
N TYR A 321 9.86 -1.77 -9.10
CA TYR A 321 10.85 -0.92 -8.44
C TYR A 321 12.28 -1.36 -8.76
N LYS A 322 12.54 -2.67 -8.87
CA LYS A 322 13.83 -3.20 -9.31
C LYS A 322 14.13 -2.86 -10.78
N ALA A 323 13.13 -3.00 -11.66
CA ALA A 323 13.29 -2.87 -13.10
C ALA A 323 13.39 -1.42 -13.60
N SER A 324 12.63 -0.48 -13.02
CA SER A 324 12.42 0.85 -13.60
C SER A 324 13.09 1.97 -12.78
N PRO A 325 14.19 2.58 -13.27
CA PRO A 325 14.82 3.75 -12.62
C PRO A 325 13.86 4.93 -12.47
N ARG A 326 13.01 5.18 -13.47
CA ARG A 326 12.03 6.27 -13.44
C ARG A 326 10.95 6.05 -12.39
N PHE A 327 10.52 4.80 -12.20
CA PHE A 327 9.60 4.47 -11.12
C PHE A 327 10.23 4.69 -9.75
N ARG A 328 11.49 4.29 -9.57
CA ARG A 328 12.25 4.54 -8.32
C ARG A 328 12.33 6.04 -8.01
N GLU A 329 12.72 6.84 -9.00
CA GLU A 329 12.83 8.30 -8.87
C GLU A 329 11.47 8.94 -8.55
N MET A 330 10.40 8.50 -9.20
CA MET A 330 9.05 8.98 -8.91
C MET A 330 8.65 8.68 -7.45
N ILE A 331 8.88 7.45 -6.97
CA ILE A 331 8.54 7.04 -5.60
C ILE A 331 9.39 7.81 -4.57
N HIS A 332 10.66 8.03 -4.85
CA HIS A 332 11.55 8.86 -4.04
C HIS A 332 11.05 10.29 -3.92
N ARG A 333 10.77 10.96 -5.05
CA ARG A 333 10.23 12.33 -5.08
C ARG A 333 8.89 12.44 -4.36
N GLN A 334 8.00 11.46 -4.55
CA GLN A 334 6.72 11.44 -3.83
C GLN A 334 6.93 11.30 -2.31
N SER A 335 7.94 10.56 -1.87
CA SER A 335 8.24 10.39 -0.45
C SER A 335 8.56 11.73 0.23
N TRP A 336 9.45 12.52 -0.38
CA TRP A 336 9.76 13.86 0.12
C TRP A 336 8.61 14.85 -0.03
N PHE A 337 7.88 14.78 -1.14
CA PHE A 337 6.72 15.63 -1.43
C PHE A 337 5.59 15.51 -0.40
N TRP A 338 5.41 14.32 0.20
CA TRP A 338 4.44 14.12 1.26
C TRP A 338 5.02 14.35 2.66
N ALA A 339 6.26 13.91 2.91
CA ALA A 339 6.87 13.96 4.23
C ALA A 339 7.12 15.40 4.73
N ILE A 340 7.83 16.22 3.95
CA ILE A 340 8.26 17.56 4.39
C ILE A 340 7.07 18.49 4.58
N PRO A 341 6.15 18.66 3.59
CA PRO A 341 5.08 19.63 3.75
C PRO A 341 4.08 19.24 4.85
N ALA A 342 3.89 17.94 5.13
CA ALA A 342 3.08 17.51 6.27
C ALA A 342 3.65 18.04 7.60
N LEU A 343 4.96 17.93 7.81
CA LEU A 343 5.62 18.43 9.01
C LEU A 343 5.65 19.97 9.07
N VAL A 344 5.95 20.61 7.93
CA VAL A 344 5.96 22.08 7.81
C VAL A 344 4.57 22.66 8.05
N LEU A 345 3.50 21.95 7.69
CA LEU A 345 2.12 22.37 7.95
C LEU A 345 1.70 22.09 9.40
N ALA A 346 2.16 20.97 9.99
CA ALA A 346 1.82 20.61 11.36
C ALA A 346 2.31 21.65 12.38
N VAL A 347 3.53 22.17 12.21
CA VAL A 347 4.15 23.16 13.12
C VAL A 347 3.31 24.43 13.32
N PRO A 348 2.95 25.22 12.29
CA PRO A 348 2.15 26.42 12.47
C PRO A 348 0.75 26.13 13.00
N LEU A 349 0.14 25.00 12.64
CA LEU A 349 -1.16 24.60 13.19
C LEU A 349 -1.07 24.31 14.70
N THR A 350 -0.04 23.59 15.14
CA THR A 350 0.24 23.38 16.56
C THR A 350 0.48 24.70 17.29
N VAL A 351 1.22 25.63 16.70
CA VAL A 351 1.43 26.97 17.26
C VAL A 351 0.09 27.71 17.43
N ILE A 352 -0.77 27.71 16.41
CA ILE A 352 -2.12 28.30 16.47
C ILE A 352 -2.97 27.68 17.59
N CYS A 353 -2.87 26.37 17.80
CA CYS A 353 -3.60 25.68 18.86
C CYS A 353 -3.16 26.09 20.28
N VAL A 354 -1.85 26.27 20.52
CA VAL A 354 -1.33 26.55 21.87
C VAL A 354 -1.30 28.03 22.24
N ILE A 355 -1.17 28.93 21.26
CA ILE A 355 -1.03 30.38 21.51
C ILE A 355 -2.30 30.95 22.17
N PRO A 356 -2.20 31.50 23.40
CA PRO A 356 -3.36 32.04 24.14
C PRO A 356 -4.11 33.16 23.41
N GLN A 357 -3.39 33.94 22.61
CA GLN A 357 -3.88 35.10 21.87
C GLN A 357 -4.89 34.72 20.77
N VAL A 358 -4.84 33.49 20.26
CA VAL A 358 -5.80 33.01 19.26
C VAL A 358 -7.05 32.51 19.97
N PRO A 359 -8.26 32.95 19.58
CA PRO A 359 -9.51 32.39 20.11
C PRO A 359 -9.58 30.89 19.87
N ALA A 360 -9.81 30.12 20.94
CA ALA A 360 -9.77 28.66 20.87
C ALA A 360 -10.82 28.05 19.91
N THR A 361 -11.95 28.73 19.71
CA THR A 361 -12.96 28.39 18.69
C THR A 361 -12.38 28.49 17.28
N GLY A 362 -11.75 29.62 16.94
CA GLY A 362 -11.11 29.83 15.64
C GLY A 362 -9.98 28.84 15.39
N ALA A 363 -9.13 28.61 16.42
CA ALA A 363 -8.06 27.62 16.36
C ALA A 363 -8.61 26.21 16.07
N TYR A 364 -9.73 25.83 16.69
CA TYR A 364 -10.38 24.54 16.46
C TYR A 364 -10.80 24.38 15.00
N GLY A 365 -11.52 25.35 14.43
CA GLY A 365 -11.93 25.30 13.04
C GLY A 365 -10.75 25.22 12.06
N VAL A 366 -9.73 26.05 12.26
CA VAL A 366 -8.54 26.08 11.38
C VAL A 366 -7.75 24.78 11.48
N ALA A 367 -7.50 24.29 12.70
CA ALA A 367 -6.71 23.08 12.92
C ALA A 367 -7.34 21.82 12.32
N TRP A 368 -8.68 21.73 12.32
CA TRP A 368 -9.40 20.62 11.69
C TRP A 368 -9.64 20.80 10.19
N ALA A 369 -9.77 22.02 9.67
CA ALA A 369 -10.05 22.21 8.24
C ALA A 369 -8.78 22.13 7.38
N VAL A 370 -7.70 22.81 7.80
CA VAL A 370 -6.50 23.02 6.97
C VAL A 370 -5.78 21.72 6.58
N PRO A 371 -5.49 20.77 7.50
CA PRO A 371 -4.82 19.52 7.14
C PRO A 371 -5.55 18.71 6.07
N PHE A 372 -6.88 18.69 6.12
CA PHE A 372 -7.69 17.87 5.22
C PHE A 372 -7.87 18.52 3.86
N LEU A 373 -8.07 19.84 3.82
CA LEU A 373 -8.05 20.61 2.57
C LEU A 373 -6.69 20.49 1.88
N TRP A 374 -5.60 20.61 2.65
CA TRP A 374 -4.24 20.40 2.16
C TRP A 374 -4.06 18.99 1.59
N THR A 375 -4.47 17.95 2.34
CA THR A 375 -4.38 16.55 1.90
C THR A 375 -5.17 16.30 0.62
N ALA A 376 -6.36 16.87 0.47
CA ALA A 376 -7.17 16.76 -0.74
C ALA A 376 -6.47 17.40 -1.94
N LEU A 377 -5.94 18.62 -1.77
CA LEU A 377 -5.19 19.33 -2.81
C LEU A 377 -3.92 18.58 -3.22
N TRP A 378 -3.11 18.15 -2.25
CA TRP A 378 -1.89 17.38 -2.48
C TRP A 378 -2.20 16.04 -3.16
N GLY A 379 -3.28 15.37 -2.75
CA GLY A 379 -3.75 14.15 -3.40
C GLY A 379 -4.04 14.34 -4.89
N VAL A 380 -4.72 15.43 -5.27
CA VAL A 380 -4.98 15.75 -6.68
C VAL A 380 -3.68 15.99 -7.46
N ILE A 381 -2.71 16.71 -6.87
CA ILE A 381 -1.40 16.96 -7.47
C ILE A 381 -0.66 15.64 -7.69
N THR A 382 -0.55 14.79 -6.66
CA THR A 382 0.09 13.47 -6.75
C THR A 382 -0.56 12.58 -7.81
N ILE A 383 -1.90 12.54 -7.89
CA ILE A 383 -2.60 11.73 -8.91
C ILE A 383 -2.21 12.17 -10.32
N LYS A 384 -2.20 13.48 -10.59
CA LYS A 384 -1.82 14.01 -11.92
C LYS A 384 -0.35 13.74 -12.22
N TRP A 385 0.53 13.92 -11.25
CA TRP A 385 1.96 13.68 -11.38
C TRP A 385 2.25 12.21 -11.65
N CYS A 386 1.79 11.28 -10.80
CA CYS A 386 2.04 9.85 -10.97
C CYS A 386 1.50 9.33 -12.31
N LYS A 387 0.33 9.80 -12.76
CA LYS A 387 -0.20 9.44 -14.10
C LYS A 387 0.73 9.88 -15.23
N ARG A 388 1.27 11.10 -15.16
CA ARG A 388 2.20 11.62 -16.16
C ARG A 388 3.51 10.82 -16.17
N ASP A 389 4.07 10.55 -14.99
CA ASP A 389 5.36 9.87 -14.88
C ASP A 389 5.26 8.38 -15.23
N MET A 390 4.17 7.69 -14.86
CA MET A 390 3.91 6.32 -15.31
C MET A 390 3.66 6.22 -16.83
N LYS A 391 3.09 7.27 -17.45
CA LYS A 391 2.93 7.32 -18.91
C LYS A 391 4.30 7.45 -19.59
N ARG A 392 5.14 8.36 -19.10
CA ARG A 392 6.52 8.55 -19.61
C ARG A 392 7.38 7.30 -19.41
N GLU A 393 7.28 6.66 -18.25
CA GLU A 393 7.97 5.40 -17.98
C GLU A 393 7.63 4.33 -19.03
N ARG A 394 6.34 4.22 -19.40
CA ARG A 394 5.89 3.29 -20.44
C ARG A 394 6.47 3.64 -21.81
N GLU A 395 6.39 4.91 -22.20
CA GLU A 395 6.92 5.40 -23.49
C GLU A 395 8.44 5.17 -23.58
N GLU A 396 9.20 5.49 -22.53
CA GLU A 396 10.65 5.28 -22.46
C GLU A 396 11.02 3.80 -22.52
N TRP A 397 10.23 2.92 -21.87
CA TRP A 397 10.42 1.48 -21.91
C TRP A 397 10.14 0.90 -23.31
N GLU A 398 9.07 1.33 -23.98
CA GLU A 398 8.72 0.89 -25.33
C GLU A 398 9.73 1.34 -26.38
N LEU A 399 10.37 2.50 -26.18
CA LEU A 399 11.42 3.02 -27.06
C LEU A 399 12.80 2.40 -26.80
N GLY A 400 12.96 1.57 -25.76
CA GLY A 400 14.25 1.00 -25.37
C GLY A 400 15.28 2.06 -24.96
N ILE A 401 14.83 3.24 -24.52
CA ILE A 401 15.71 4.32 -24.08
C ILE A 401 16.26 3.94 -22.72
N ASP A 402 17.60 3.84 -22.60
CA ASP A 402 18.25 3.66 -21.30
C ASP A 402 17.97 4.88 -20.40
N PRO A 403 17.15 4.74 -19.34
CA PRO A 403 16.73 5.87 -18.53
C PRO A 403 17.88 6.49 -17.74
N GLU A 404 18.95 5.72 -17.45
CA GLU A 404 20.12 6.22 -16.74
C GLU A 404 20.91 7.24 -17.57
N SER A 405 20.98 7.00 -18.89
CA SER A 405 21.63 7.92 -19.83
C SER A 405 20.91 9.28 -19.89
N GLU A 406 19.58 9.29 -19.83
CA GLU A 406 18.77 10.50 -19.93
C GLU A 406 18.70 11.27 -18.61
N ILE A 407 18.72 10.56 -17.47
CA ILE A 407 18.82 11.18 -16.13
C ILE A 407 20.19 11.86 -15.98
N LYS A 408 21.28 11.20 -16.37
CA LYS A 408 22.62 11.81 -16.40
C LYS A 408 22.66 13.04 -17.31
N ARG A 409 22.05 12.97 -18.49
CA ARG A 409 21.96 14.09 -19.43
C ARG A 409 21.20 15.30 -18.84
N LYS A 410 20.09 15.08 -18.14
CA LYS A 410 19.34 16.15 -17.46
C LYS A 410 20.08 16.71 -16.25
N GLY A 411 20.77 15.86 -15.48
CA GLY A 411 21.63 16.29 -14.37
C GLY A 411 22.76 17.21 -14.84
N SER A 412 23.48 16.83 -15.90
CA SER A 412 24.58 17.66 -16.44
C SER A 412 24.10 18.98 -17.05
N SER A 413 22.85 19.03 -17.53
CA SER A 413 22.23 20.25 -18.09
C SER A 413 21.84 21.27 -17.01
N ILE A 414 21.64 20.82 -15.77
CA ILE A 414 21.32 21.68 -14.62
C ILE A 414 22.61 22.18 -13.94
N GLU A 415 23.70 21.42 -14.00
CA GLU A 415 25.02 21.86 -13.49
C GLU A 415 25.75 22.83 -14.43
N THR A 416 25.29 22.97 -15.68
CA THR A 416 25.89 23.87 -16.69
C THR A 416 25.09 25.16 -16.93
N ALA A 417 24.04 25.40 -16.15
CA ALA A 417 23.23 26.62 -16.14
C ALA A 417 23.28 27.26 -14.75
#